data_AF-A0A657IVU5-F1
#
_entry.id   AF-A0A657IVU5-F1
#
_cell.length_a   1.000
_cell.length_b   1.000
_cell.length_c   1.000
_cell.angle_alpha   90.00
_cell.angle_beta   90.00
_cell.angle_gamma   90.00
#
_symmetry.space_group_name_H-M   'P 1'
#
loop_
_entity.id
_entity.type
_entity.pdbx_description
1 polymer ?
#
loop_
_entity_poly.entity_id
_entity_poly.type
_entity_poly.pdbx_seq_one_letter_code
_entity_poly.pdbx_strand_id
1 'polypeptide(L)'
;MLKLALTPRWLAGLLLALVFATGFMLLSRWQLGSASAHEVSADPAKEAVVPLASVAAPLQPVLASEADTMVRTSGHYEHGSSVLVGSRVKDGEHGYWVVSRFIPDEQPDRAQGTFSVAVARGFTTEADPARIPAEPDGELTVIGRLVANEGPVSSEGSRDPRILGSAATAELTNTWQAPLYAAPVTADAEVPAGSRCPWTARTTSRMRPGCPPRMRVWCRSAPSSTPAIP
;
A
#
# COMPACT_ATOMS: atom_id res chain seq x y z
N MET A 1 -19.19 -59.72 -0.64
CA MET A 1 -19.91 -58.43 -0.48
C MET A 1 -19.65 -57.43 -1.63
N LEU A 2 -18.59 -57.57 -2.44
CA LEU A 2 -18.32 -56.71 -3.63
C LEU A 2 -19.22 -56.94 -4.85
N LYS A 3 -20.03 -58.00 -4.88
CA LYS A 3 -20.84 -58.37 -6.06
C LYS A 3 -21.88 -57.30 -6.43
N LEU A 4 -22.37 -56.52 -5.45
CA LEU A 4 -23.32 -55.43 -5.70
C LEU A 4 -22.63 -54.23 -6.39
N ALA A 5 -21.40 -53.90 -5.97
CA ALA A 5 -20.61 -52.81 -6.53
C ALA A 5 -20.16 -53.09 -7.99
N LEU A 6 -20.03 -54.36 -8.37
CA LEU A 6 -19.68 -54.81 -9.72
C LEU A 6 -20.90 -55.01 -10.64
N THR A 7 -22.11 -54.66 -10.20
CA THR A 7 -23.27 -54.69 -11.11
C THR A 7 -23.20 -53.49 -12.08
N PRO A 8 -23.66 -53.65 -13.34
CA PRO A 8 -23.50 -52.64 -14.39
C PRO A 8 -24.09 -51.26 -14.02
N ARG A 9 -25.13 -51.24 -13.17
CA ARG A 9 -25.73 -50.00 -12.65
C ARG A 9 -24.78 -49.20 -11.74
N TRP A 10 -24.02 -49.88 -10.88
CA TRP A 10 -23.07 -49.22 -9.97
C TRP A 10 -21.79 -48.82 -10.69
N LEU A 11 -21.33 -49.60 -11.67
CA LEU A 11 -20.25 -49.22 -12.58
C LEU A 11 -20.61 -47.97 -13.41
N ALA A 12 -21.83 -47.89 -13.94
CA ALA A 12 -22.30 -46.70 -14.66
C ALA A 12 -22.35 -45.47 -13.74
N GLY A 13 -22.83 -45.64 -12.49
CA GLY A 13 -22.80 -44.59 -11.48
C GLY A 13 -21.39 -44.11 -11.14
N LEU A 14 -20.43 -45.04 -11.01
CA LEU A 14 -19.02 -44.72 -10.78
C LEU A 14 -18.42 -43.94 -11.96
N LEU A 15 -18.68 -44.37 -13.19
CA LEU A 15 -18.21 -43.68 -14.39
C LEU A 15 -18.78 -42.26 -14.48
N LEU A 16 -20.08 -42.11 -14.22
CA LEU A 16 -20.73 -40.80 -14.18
C LEU A 16 -20.11 -39.90 -13.10
N ALA A 17 -19.85 -40.44 -11.92
CA ALA A 17 -19.18 -39.71 -10.84
C ALA A 17 -17.76 -39.26 -11.25
N LEU A 18 -17.00 -40.10 -11.95
CA LEU A 18 -15.67 -39.75 -12.47
C LEU A 18 -15.75 -38.65 -13.53
N VAL A 19 -16.76 -38.68 -14.41
CA VAL A 19 -16.99 -37.61 -15.40
C VAL A 19 -17.27 -36.28 -14.71
N PHE A 20 -18.16 -36.26 -13.71
CA PHE A 20 -18.43 -35.04 -12.95
C PHE A 20 -17.20 -34.56 -12.18
N ALA A 21 -16.47 -35.45 -11.50
CA ALA A 21 -15.25 -35.10 -10.78
C ALA A 21 -14.21 -34.47 -11.72
N THR A 22 -14.03 -35.04 -12.91
CA THR A 22 -13.13 -34.49 -13.93
C THR A 22 -13.60 -33.13 -14.44
N GLY A 23 -14.91 -32.98 -14.67
CA GLY A 23 -15.52 -31.71 -15.06
C GLY A 23 -15.28 -30.60 -14.03
N PHE A 24 -15.56 -30.87 -12.74
CA PHE A 24 -15.31 -29.92 -11.67
C PHE A 24 -13.82 -29.61 -11.49
N MET A 25 -12.94 -30.59 -11.65
CA MET A 25 -11.49 -30.37 -11.61
C MET A 25 -11.02 -29.43 -12.75
N LEU A 26 -11.54 -29.62 -13.97
CA LEU A 26 -11.23 -28.75 -15.11
C LEU A 26 -11.77 -27.33 -14.91
N LEU A 27 -12.99 -27.19 -14.39
CA LEU A 27 -13.57 -25.89 -14.04
C LEU A 27 -12.80 -25.21 -12.91
N SER A 28 -12.39 -25.96 -11.88
CA SER A 28 -11.54 -25.44 -10.80
C SER A 28 -10.20 -24.96 -11.34
N ARG A 29 -9.59 -25.70 -12.28
CA ARG A 29 -8.35 -25.28 -12.94
C ARG A 29 -8.55 -24.02 -13.77
N TRP A 30 -9.70 -23.88 -14.43
CA TRP A 30 -10.03 -22.66 -15.16
C TRP A 30 -10.22 -21.47 -14.21
N GLN A 31 -10.94 -21.64 -13.10
CA GLN A 31 -11.10 -20.60 -12.07
C GLN A 31 -9.75 -20.11 -11.54
N LEU A 32 -8.84 -21.04 -11.20
CA LEU A 32 -7.49 -20.70 -10.75
C LEU A 32 -6.67 -20.03 -11.86
N GLY A 33 -6.73 -20.54 -13.09
CA GLY A 33 -6.00 -19.97 -14.23
C GLY A 33 -6.48 -18.57 -14.60
N SER A 34 -7.79 -18.32 -14.56
CA SER A 34 -8.37 -16.98 -14.80
C SER A 34 -8.02 -16.00 -13.68
N ALA A 35 -7.95 -16.45 -12.43
CA ALA A 35 -7.46 -15.62 -11.32
C ALA A 35 -5.96 -15.28 -11.49
N SER A 36 -5.14 -16.25 -11.90
CA SER A 36 -3.70 -16.07 -12.20
C SER A 36 -3.41 -15.32 -13.50
N ALA A 37 -4.38 -15.11 -14.39
CA ALA A 37 -4.19 -14.27 -15.58
C ALA A 37 -3.93 -12.78 -15.22
N HIS A 38 -4.08 -12.42 -13.95
CA HIS A 38 -3.63 -11.16 -13.36
C HIS A 38 -2.37 -11.31 -12.50
N GLU A 39 -1.59 -12.38 -12.68
CA GLU A 39 -0.22 -12.40 -12.21
C GLU A 39 0.52 -11.27 -12.90
N VAL A 40 0.76 -10.23 -12.10
CA VAL A 40 1.61 -9.10 -12.42
C VAL A 40 2.98 -9.69 -12.73
N SER A 41 3.24 -9.97 -14.01
CA SER A 41 4.62 -10.04 -14.51
C SER A 41 5.26 -8.77 -13.99
N ALA A 42 6.29 -8.90 -13.14
CA ALA A 42 7.00 -7.77 -12.57
C ALA A 42 7.46 -6.89 -13.73
N ASP A 43 6.70 -5.85 -14.02
CA ASP A 43 6.98 -4.97 -15.14
C ASP A 43 8.17 -4.12 -14.72
N PRO A 44 9.36 -4.33 -15.30
CA PRO A 44 10.54 -3.56 -14.92
C PRO A 44 10.34 -2.06 -15.16
N ALA A 45 9.37 -1.66 -16.01
CA ALA A 45 9.02 -0.26 -16.20
C ALA A 45 8.39 0.35 -14.94
N LYS A 46 7.65 -0.42 -14.13
CA LYS A 46 7.05 0.07 -12.87
C LYS A 46 8.07 0.30 -11.77
N GLU A 47 9.25 -0.31 -11.87
CA GLU A 47 10.36 -0.09 -10.95
C GLU A 47 11.17 1.17 -11.28
N ALA A 48 10.95 1.78 -12.45
CA ALA A 48 11.57 3.05 -12.80
C ALA A 48 10.82 4.22 -12.14
N VAL A 49 11.53 5.07 -11.40
CA VAL A 49 10.94 6.22 -10.73
C VAL A 49 10.54 7.29 -11.75
N VAL A 50 9.25 7.57 -11.86
CA VAL A 50 8.67 8.59 -12.75
C VAL A 50 7.98 9.70 -11.94
N PRO A 51 7.77 10.91 -12.50
CA PRO A 51 6.96 11.94 -11.83
C PRO A 51 5.54 11.44 -11.53
N LEU A 52 4.98 11.78 -10.36
CA LEU A 52 3.60 11.41 -10.03
C LEU A 52 2.59 11.89 -11.09
N ALA A 53 2.77 13.12 -11.58
CA ALA A 53 1.90 13.74 -12.57
C ALA A 53 1.91 13.03 -13.95
N SER A 54 2.89 12.17 -14.24
CA SER A 54 2.90 11.39 -15.49
C SER A 54 2.11 10.09 -15.41
N VAL A 55 1.67 9.67 -14.21
CA VAL A 55 0.97 8.39 -13.98
C VAL A 55 -0.40 8.60 -13.38
N ALA A 56 -0.58 9.65 -12.57
CA ALA A 56 -1.85 9.95 -11.93
C ALA A 56 -2.18 11.44 -12.06
N ALA A 57 -3.47 11.73 -12.24
CA ALA A 57 -4.02 13.06 -12.14
C ALA A 57 -4.94 13.15 -10.91
N PRO A 58 -5.03 14.31 -10.24
CA PRO A 58 -5.94 14.45 -9.11
C PRO A 58 -7.39 14.27 -9.54
N LEU A 59 -8.20 13.72 -8.63
CA LEU A 59 -9.61 13.35 -8.85
C LEU A 59 -9.87 12.38 -10.01
N GLN A 60 -8.83 11.85 -10.68
CA GLN A 60 -8.96 10.82 -11.69
C GLN A 60 -8.66 9.45 -11.07
N PRO A 61 -9.41 8.41 -11.43
CA PRO A 61 -9.17 7.07 -10.92
C PRO A 61 -7.81 6.56 -11.40
N VAL A 62 -7.05 5.93 -10.50
CA VAL A 62 -5.81 5.22 -10.85
C VAL A 62 -6.17 3.79 -11.22
N LEU A 63 -5.76 3.37 -12.43
CA LEU A 63 -6.04 2.05 -12.98
C LEU A 63 -5.10 1.01 -12.39
N ALA A 64 -5.51 -0.27 -12.44
CA ALA A 64 -4.65 -1.38 -12.00
C ALA A 64 -3.33 -1.47 -12.80
N SER A 65 -3.31 -1.00 -14.04
CA SER A 65 -2.09 -0.90 -14.85
C SER A 65 -1.11 0.16 -14.33
N GLU A 66 -1.60 1.19 -13.65
CA GLU A 66 -0.82 2.32 -13.11
C GLU A 66 -0.39 2.08 -11.65
N ALA A 67 -1.17 1.29 -10.91
CA ALA A 67 -0.82 0.86 -9.56
C ALA A 67 0.53 0.12 -9.52
N ASP A 68 1.18 0.17 -8.36
CA ASP A 68 2.51 -0.36 -8.08
C ASP A 68 3.67 0.32 -8.81
N THR A 69 3.42 1.43 -9.49
CA THR A 69 4.45 2.24 -10.14
C THR A 69 5.23 3.06 -9.12
N MET A 70 6.55 3.08 -9.25
CA MET A 70 7.44 3.95 -8.49
C MET A 70 7.30 5.40 -8.95
N VAL A 71 6.92 6.28 -8.03
CA VAL A 71 6.67 7.70 -8.31
C VAL A 71 7.56 8.59 -7.46
N ARG A 72 7.81 9.80 -7.95
CA ARG A 72 8.39 10.91 -7.19
C ARG A 72 7.49 12.14 -7.25
N THR A 73 7.42 12.86 -6.14
CA THR A 73 6.74 14.15 -6.05
C THR A 73 7.46 15.05 -5.05
N SER A 74 7.61 16.33 -5.37
CA SER A 74 8.23 17.34 -4.51
C SER A 74 7.13 18.25 -3.96
N GLY A 75 7.32 18.72 -2.74
CA GLY A 75 6.30 19.42 -1.98
C GLY A 75 6.61 19.44 -0.49
N HIS A 76 5.58 19.63 0.33
CA HIS A 76 5.71 19.66 1.79
C HIS A 76 4.53 18.92 2.44
N TYR A 77 4.72 18.50 3.68
CA TYR A 77 3.64 17.92 4.47
C TYR A 77 2.82 19.00 5.18
N GLU A 78 1.52 18.75 5.34
CA GLU A 78 0.68 19.55 6.23
C GLU A 78 0.84 19.05 7.67
N HIS A 79 1.25 19.94 8.57
CA HIS A 79 1.48 19.59 9.97
C HIS A 79 0.19 19.19 10.69
N GLY A 80 0.28 18.13 11.50
CA GLY A 80 -0.85 17.62 12.26
C GLY A 80 -1.90 16.90 11.42
N SER A 81 -1.59 16.58 10.16
CA SER A 81 -2.47 15.83 9.26
C SER A 81 -2.36 14.31 9.45
N SER A 82 -1.38 13.84 10.21
CA SER A 82 -1.12 12.42 10.40
C SER A 82 -2.29 11.63 11.02
N VAL A 83 -2.63 10.52 10.37
CA VAL A 83 -3.61 9.52 10.83
C VAL A 83 -2.98 8.12 10.83
N LEU A 84 -3.55 7.22 11.62
CA LEU A 84 -3.21 5.81 11.65
C LEU A 84 -4.20 5.02 10.80
N VAL A 85 -3.69 4.18 9.91
CA VAL A 85 -4.51 3.24 9.13
C VAL A 85 -4.23 1.83 9.61
N GLY A 86 -5.23 1.18 10.18
CA GLY A 86 -5.12 -0.14 10.82
C GLY A 86 -5.09 -1.32 9.86
N SER A 87 -5.10 -2.52 10.44
CA SER A 87 -5.09 -3.81 9.73
C SER A 87 -3.91 -3.97 8.76
N ARG A 88 -2.76 -3.35 9.08
CA ARG A 88 -1.54 -3.43 8.27
C ARG A 88 -0.59 -4.46 8.86
N VAL A 89 0.15 -5.11 7.98
CA VAL A 89 1.22 -6.03 8.34
C VAL A 89 2.51 -5.54 7.71
N LYS A 90 3.57 -5.44 8.52
CA LYS A 90 4.91 -5.12 8.03
C LYS A 90 5.91 -6.04 8.70
N ASP A 91 6.72 -6.74 7.90
CA ASP A 91 7.75 -7.66 8.37
C ASP A 91 7.22 -8.72 9.38
N GLY A 92 5.94 -9.12 9.24
CA GLY A 92 5.27 -10.10 10.11
C GLY A 92 4.59 -9.51 11.35
N GLU A 93 4.72 -8.20 11.61
CA GLU A 93 4.05 -7.52 12.72
C GLU A 93 2.75 -6.85 12.27
N HIS A 94 1.69 -7.03 13.06
CA HIS A 94 0.42 -6.33 12.87
C HIS A 94 0.50 -4.92 13.49
N GLY A 95 -0.03 -3.93 12.79
CA GLY A 95 -0.03 -2.55 13.26
C GLY A 95 -0.73 -1.60 12.31
N TYR A 96 -0.20 -0.38 12.28
CA TYR A 96 -0.79 0.78 11.63
C TYR A 96 0.21 1.45 10.71
N TRP A 97 -0.24 1.83 9.52
CA TRP A 97 0.49 2.81 8.72
C TRP A 97 0.24 4.21 9.25
N VAL A 98 1.31 4.99 9.36
CA VAL A 98 1.24 6.44 9.60
C VAL A 98 1.08 7.10 8.23
N VAL A 99 -0.08 7.69 7.99
CA VAL A 99 -0.42 8.36 6.73
C VAL A 99 -0.59 9.86 6.98
N SER A 100 0.10 10.68 6.20
CA SER A 100 0.03 12.14 6.32
C SER A 100 -0.33 12.77 4.98
N ARG A 101 -0.89 13.98 5.04
CA ARG A 101 -1.23 14.76 3.85
C ARG A 101 0.00 15.46 3.31
N PHE A 102 0.35 15.15 2.07
CA PHE A 102 1.43 15.79 1.33
C PHE A 102 0.86 16.72 0.26
N ILE A 103 1.37 17.95 0.16
CA ILE A 103 0.95 18.95 -0.81
C ILE A 103 2.05 19.07 -1.86
N PRO A 104 1.86 18.54 -3.08
CA PRO A 104 2.81 18.70 -4.17
C PRO A 104 3.00 20.16 -4.58
N ASP A 105 4.21 20.54 -4.98
CA ASP A 105 4.49 21.86 -5.55
C ASP A 105 3.85 22.01 -6.94
N GLU A 106 3.92 20.94 -7.73
CA GLU A 106 3.26 20.82 -9.02
C GLU A 106 1.75 20.64 -8.82
N GLN A 107 1.04 21.77 -8.83
CA GLN A 107 -0.41 21.81 -8.73
C GLN A 107 -1.02 21.95 -10.14
N PRO A 108 -2.02 21.12 -10.49
CA PRO A 108 -2.88 21.42 -11.63
C PRO A 108 -3.75 22.65 -11.35
N ASP A 109 -4.64 23.00 -12.27
CA ASP A 109 -5.49 24.19 -12.15
C ASP A 109 -6.13 24.31 -10.75
N ARG A 110 -5.70 25.36 -10.02
CA ARG A 110 -6.09 25.63 -8.63
C ARG A 110 -7.54 26.11 -8.49
N ALA A 111 -8.27 26.27 -9.60
CA ALA A 111 -9.70 26.58 -9.56
C ALA A 111 -10.52 25.60 -8.70
N GLN A 112 -10.02 24.37 -8.50
CA GLN A 112 -10.66 23.30 -7.73
C GLN A 112 -10.05 23.12 -6.32
N GLY A 113 -9.16 24.01 -5.89
CA GLY A 113 -8.48 23.97 -4.59
C GLY A 113 -7.05 23.43 -4.66
N THR A 114 -6.44 23.25 -3.48
CA THR A 114 -5.09 22.69 -3.33
C THR A 114 -5.17 21.18 -3.24
N PHE A 115 -4.70 20.49 -4.29
CA PHE A 115 -4.65 19.05 -4.34
C PHE A 115 -3.53 18.49 -3.47
N SER A 116 -3.79 17.33 -2.88
CA SER A 116 -2.83 16.67 -2.01
C SER A 116 -2.77 15.16 -2.27
N VAL A 117 -1.73 14.52 -1.76
CA VAL A 117 -1.50 13.08 -1.88
C VAL A 117 -1.43 12.51 -0.47
N ALA A 118 -2.13 11.40 -0.24
CA ALA A 118 -1.98 10.66 1.01
C ALA A 118 -0.67 9.87 0.97
N VAL A 119 0.24 10.12 1.91
CA VAL A 119 1.54 9.45 1.93
C VAL A 119 1.68 8.61 3.20
N ALA A 120 1.78 7.29 3.05
CA ALA A 120 2.13 6.39 4.13
C ALA A 120 3.63 6.45 4.38
N ARG A 121 4.05 7.18 5.41
CA ARG A 121 5.44 7.53 5.71
C ARG A 121 6.12 6.64 6.74
N GLY A 122 5.32 5.94 7.55
CA GLY A 122 5.81 5.14 8.66
C GLY A 122 4.92 3.96 9.01
N PHE A 123 5.42 3.09 9.87
CA PHE A 123 4.66 2.02 10.50
C PHE A 123 4.84 2.08 12.02
N THR A 124 3.77 1.80 12.75
CA THR A 124 3.78 1.68 14.22
C THR A 124 2.89 0.50 14.63
N THR A 125 3.24 -0.16 15.73
CA THR A 125 2.39 -1.18 16.36
C THR A 125 1.48 -0.58 17.43
N GLU A 126 1.64 0.72 17.73
CA GLU A 126 0.85 1.42 18.74
C GLU A 126 -0.36 2.13 18.11
N ALA A 127 -1.55 1.87 18.65
CA ALA A 127 -2.81 2.51 18.27
C ALA A 127 -2.99 3.89 18.95
N ASP A 128 -1.93 4.71 18.98
CA ASP A 128 -1.93 6.01 19.68
C ASP A 128 -1.46 7.12 18.72
N PRO A 129 -2.39 7.92 18.16
CA PRO A 129 -2.04 9.00 17.26
C PRO A 129 -1.23 10.11 17.93
N ALA A 130 -1.25 10.26 19.26
CA ALA A 130 -0.45 11.26 19.97
C ALA A 130 1.05 10.93 19.99
N ARG A 131 1.42 9.70 19.66
CA ARG A 131 2.81 9.23 19.58
C ARG A 131 3.38 9.25 18.18
N ILE A 132 2.60 9.68 17.18
CA ILE A 132 3.09 9.82 15.82
C ILE A 132 4.14 10.95 15.80
N PRO A 133 5.36 10.70 15.27
CA PRO A 133 6.33 11.76 15.07
C PRO A 133 5.82 12.80 14.07
N ALA A 134 6.10 14.06 14.37
CA ALA A 134 5.70 15.18 13.52
C ALA A 134 6.15 14.99 12.06
N GLU A 135 5.40 15.61 11.16
CA GLU A 135 5.79 15.74 9.77
C GLU A 135 7.11 16.52 9.64
N PRO A 136 8.01 16.16 8.70
CA PRO A 136 9.26 16.89 8.52
C PRO A 136 8.93 18.31 8.02
N ASP A 137 9.66 19.29 8.54
CA ASP A 137 9.49 20.68 8.12
C ASP A 137 10.10 20.92 6.73
N GLY A 138 9.48 21.86 5.99
CA GLY A 138 10.01 22.38 4.73
C GLY A 138 9.77 21.51 3.50
N GLU A 139 10.37 21.91 2.38
CA GLU A 139 10.26 21.20 1.11
C GLU A 139 11.09 19.92 1.09
N LEU A 140 10.50 18.86 0.57
CA LEU A 140 11.13 17.58 0.36
C LEU A 140 10.57 16.87 -0.87
N THR A 141 11.29 15.86 -1.32
CA THR A 141 10.85 14.94 -2.37
C THR A 141 10.48 13.60 -1.75
N VAL A 142 9.23 13.20 -1.91
CA VAL A 142 8.76 11.84 -1.59
C VAL A 142 9.02 10.96 -2.79
N ILE A 143 9.61 9.79 -2.52
CA ILE A 143 9.75 8.70 -3.49
C ILE A 143 9.12 7.48 -2.87
N GLY A 144 8.27 6.82 -3.64
CA GLY A 144 7.51 5.70 -3.14
C GLY A 144 6.70 5.05 -4.22
N ARG A 145 5.84 4.13 -3.79
CA ARG A 145 4.99 3.36 -4.69
C ARG A 145 3.56 3.90 -4.66
N LEU A 146 3.00 4.12 -5.84
CA LEU A 146 1.59 4.44 -5.99
C LEU A 146 0.76 3.18 -5.73
N VAL A 147 -0.10 3.20 -4.71
CA VAL A 147 -0.91 2.04 -4.31
C VAL A 147 -2.34 2.24 -4.80
N ALA A 148 -2.99 1.16 -5.21
CA ALA A 148 -4.39 1.19 -5.61
C ALA A 148 -5.26 1.76 -4.47
N ASN A 149 -6.28 2.54 -4.84
CA ASN A 149 -7.22 3.08 -3.86
C ASN A 149 -8.03 1.96 -3.21
N GLU A 150 -8.26 2.09 -1.91
CA GLU A 150 -9.08 1.16 -1.15
C GLU A 150 -10.47 1.76 -0.89
N GLY A 151 -11.45 0.88 -0.64
CA GLY A 151 -12.76 1.29 -0.14
C GLY A 151 -12.69 1.65 1.36
N PRO A 152 -13.57 2.55 1.86
CA PRO A 152 -13.61 2.87 3.28
C PRO A 152 -13.99 1.63 4.10
N VAL A 153 -13.25 1.41 5.19
CA VAL A 153 -13.49 0.33 6.15
C VAL A 153 -13.59 0.95 7.53
N SER A 154 -14.57 0.51 8.32
CA SER A 154 -14.73 0.98 9.69
C SER A 154 -13.47 0.68 10.52
N SER A 155 -13.01 1.64 11.32
CA SER A 155 -11.94 1.38 12.29
C SER A 155 -12.46 0.47 13.40
N GLU A 156 -12.06 -0.80 13.36
CA GLU A 156 -12.49 -1.78 14.35
C GLU A 156 -12.07 -1.35 15.76
N GLY A 157 -13.05 -1.08 16.63
CA GLY A 157 -12.83 -0.85 18.05
C GLY A 157 -12.24 0.51 18.45
N SER A 158 -11.85 1.38 17.51
CA SER A 158 -11.37 2.73 17.81
C SER A 158 -12.50 3.77 17.78
N ARG A 159 -12.47 4.70 18.73
CA ARG A 159 -13.31 5.91 18.71
C ARG A 159 -12.53 7.19 18.36
N ASP A 160 -11.20 7.10 18.23
CA ASP A 160 -10.39 8.25 17.81
C ASP A 160 -10.55 8.43 16.29
N PRO A 161 -11.01 9.60 15.82
CA PRO A 161 -11.21 9.87 14.39
C PRO A 161 -9.91 9.88 13.57
N ARG A 162 -8.73 9.88 14.21
CA ARG A 162 -7.42 9.77 13.56
C ARG A 162 -6.97 8.32 13.38
N ILE A 163 -7.78 7.34 13.80
CA ILE A 163 -7.53 5.91 13.53
C ILE A 163 -8.59 5.42 12.55
N LEU A 164 -8.16 5.10 11.34
CA LEU A 164 -8.99 4.70 10.20
C LEU A 164 -8.80 3.20 9.90
N GLY A 165 -9.83 2.57 9.33
CA GLY A 165 -9.77 1.15 8.94
C GLY A 165 -9.08 0.93 7.59
N SER A 166 -9.09 1.91 6.70
CA SER A 166 -8.42 1.84 5.39
C SER A 166 -7.82 3.19 4.98
N ALA A 167 -6.96 3.17 3.96
CA ALA A 167 -6.37 4.39 3.39
C ALA A 167 -7.23 4.94 2.25
N ALA A 168 -8.55 4.81 2.36
CA ALA A 168 -9.48 5.23 1.33
C ALA A 168 -9.41 6.74 1.13
N THR A 169 -9.06 7.16 -0.08
CA THR A 169 -8.90 8.58 -0.41
C THR A 169 -10.19 9.38 -0.23
N ALA A 170 -11.36 8.75 -0.40
CA ALA A 170 -12.65 9.36 -0.12
C ALA A 170 -12.84 9.68 1.38
N GLU A 171 -12.36 8.81 2.27
CA GLU A 171 -12.40 9.05 3.72
C GLU A 171 -11.39 10.13 4.12
N LEU A 172 -10.15 10.03 3.65
CA LEU A 172 -9.10 11.02 3.91
C LEU A 172 -9.44 12.42 3.40
N THR A 173 -10.15 12.52 2.26
CA THR A 173 -10.67 13.80 1.74
C THR A 173 -11.61 14.46 2.75
N ASN A 174 -12.47 13.68 3.41
CA ASN A 174 -13.36 14.19 4.45
C ASN A 174 -12.61 14.52 5.73
N THR A 175 -11.59 13.75 6.11
CA THR A 175 -10.78 14.02 7.31
C THR A 175 -9.99 15.31 7.18
N TRP A 176 -9.37 15.55 6.03
CA TRP A 176 -8.52 16.73 5.80
C TRP A 176 -9.25 17.91 5.15
N GLN A 177 -10.50 17.74 4.75
CA GLN A 177 -11.31 18.75 4.03
C GLN A 177 -10.58 19.29 2.79
N ALA A 178 -9.98 18.38 2.02
CA ALA A 178 -9.13 18.73 0.89
C ALA A 178 -9.15 17.70 -0.23
N PRO A 179 -9.09 18.14 -1.50
CA PRO A 179 -9.11 17.22 -2.62
C PRO A 179 -7.81 16.40 -2.71
N LEU A 180 -7.94 15.11 -3.00
CA LEU A 180 -6.83 14.17 -3.08
C LEU A 180 -6.64 13.58 -4.49
N TYR A 181 -5.42 13.16 -4.78
CA TYR A 181 -5.17 12.13 -5.79
C TYR A 181 -5.90 10.85 -5.38
N ALA A 182 -6.52 10.16 -6.34
CA ALA A 182 -7.30 8.95 -6.07
C ALA A 182 -6.42 7.70 -5.86
N ALA A 183 -5.25 7.86 -5.25
CA ALA A 183 -4.35 6.79 -4.86
C ALA A 183 -3.37 7.29 -3.79
N PRO A 184 -3.17 6.55 -2.68
CA PRO A 184 -2.11 6.83 -1.74
C PRO A 184 -0.73 6.43 -2.27
N VAL A 185 0.32 6.99 -1.69
CA VAL A 185 1.72 6.64 -1.96
C VAL A 185 2.35 6.06 -0.69
N THR A 186 2.97 4.88 -0.77
CA THR A 186 3.81 4.37 0.32
C THR A 186 5.22 4.87 0.15
N ALA A 187 5.69 5.71 1.07
CA ALA A 187 7.01 6.32 0.97
C ALA A 187 8.12 5.31 1.27
N ASP A 188 9.05 5.19 0.33
CA ASP A 188 10.32 4.48 0.52
C ASP A 188 11.43 5.42 0.97
N ALA A 189 11.38 6.68 0.52
CA ALA A 189 12.30 7.74 0.90
C ALA A 189 11.62 9.12 0.95
N GLU A 190 12.03 9.91 1.95
CA GLU A 190 11.74 11.35 2.07
C GLU A 190 13.10 12.07 1.99
N VAL A 191 13.32 12.86 0.93
CA VAL A 191 14.59 13.53 0.65
C VAL A 191 14.40 15.04 0.81
N PRO A 192 14.97 15.69 1.85
CA PRO A 192 14.89 17.14 2.01
C PRO A 192 15.44 17.90 0.79
N ALA A 193 14.88 19.07 0.50
CA ALA A 193 15.37 19.93 -0.57
C ALA A 193 16.88 20.20 -0.45
N GLY A 194 17.58 20.16 -1.59
CA GLY A 194 19.05 20.33 -1.64
C GLY A 194 19.88 19.10 -1.27
N SER A 195 19.26 18.01 -0.80
CA SER A 195 19.95 16.73 -0.58
C SER A 195 20.02 15.91 -1.86
N ARG A 196 21.09 15.12 -2.05
CA ARG A 196 21.19 14.24 -3.22
C ARG A 196 20.18 13.10 -3.10
N CYS A 197 19.28 13.01 -4.07
CA CYS A 197 18.35 11.89 -4.18
C CYS A 197 19.12 10.58 -4.47
N PRO A 198 18.92 9.50 -3.68
CA PRO A 198 19.59 8.23 -3.92
C PRO A 198 19.03 7.46 -5.14
N TRP A 199 17.87 7.87 -5.68
CA TRP A 199 17.21 7.25 -6.82
C TRP A 199 17.36 8.13 -8.06
N THR A 200 17.96 7.58 -9.12
CA THR A 200 18.03 8.23 -10.44
C THR A 200 17.08 7.52 -11.41
N ALA A 201 16.65 8.18 -12.49
CA ALA A 201 15.76 7.61 -13.51
C ALA A 201 16.29 6.31 -14.19
N ARG A 202 17.53 5.91 -13.89
CA ARG A 202 18.18 4.68 -14.39
C ARG A 202 18.35 3.60 -13.30
N THR A 203 17.90 3.89 -12.08
CA THR A 203 17.97 2.95 -10.94
C THR A 203 16.76 2.03 -11.03
N THR A 204 16.95 0.85 -11.63
CA THR A 204 16.07 -0.29 -11.35
C THR A 204 16.23 -0.64 -9.86
N SER A 205 15.18 -1.08 -9.18
CA SER A 205 15.17 -1.26 -7.71
C SER A 205 16.14 -2.34 -7.16
N ARG A 206 17.10 -2.82 -7.96
CA ARG A 206 18.29 -3.49 -7.45
C ARG A 206 19.08 -2.53 -6.57
N MET A 207 18.82 -2.65 -5.28
CA MET A 207 19.53 -2.04 -4.16
C MET A 207 21.01 -1.85 -4.46
N ARG A 208 21.46 -0.59 -4.42
CA ARG A 208 22.86 -0.31 -4.09
C ARG A 208 23.04 -0.63 -2.59
N PRO A 209 24.02 -1.47 -2.20
CA PRO A 209 24.34 -1.65 -0.79
C PRO A 209 24.82 -0.31 -0.20
N GLY A 210 24.15 0.17 0.85
CA GLY A 210 24.56 1.37 1.61
C GLY A 210 23.59 2.55 1.62
N CYS A 211 22.45 2.49 0.92
CA CYS A 211 21.38 3.47 1.10
C CYS A 211 20.36 2.90 2.10
N PRO A 212 19.97 3.59 3.19
CA PRO A 212 19.00 3.02 4.14
C PRO A 212 17.64 2.95 3.46
N PRO A 213 17.07 1.77 3.18
CA PRO A 213 15.69 1.67 2.73
C PRO A 213 14.81 1.29 3.91
N ARG A 214 13.60 1.83 3.91
CA ARG A 214 12.36 1.35 4.53
C ARG A 214 11.67 2.52 5.20
N MET A 215 10.40 2.69 4.82
CA MET A 215 9.34 3.29 5.61
C MET A 215 9.67 3.22 7.11
N ARG A 216 9.81 4.36 7.78
CA ARG A 216 10.36 4.41 9.14
C ARG A 216 9.47 3.59 10.08
N VAL A 217 10.03 2.61 10.79
CA VAL A 217 9.32 1.89 11.85
C VAL A 217 9.54 2.63 13.14
N TRP A 218 8.47 3.18 13.70
CA TRP A 218 8.50 3.91 14.95
C TRP A 218 8.09 2.97 16.08
N CYS A 219 8.98 2.02 16.41
CA CYS A 219 8.83 1.18 17.59
C CYS A 219 9.56 1.80 18.79
N ARG A 220 9.08 1.46 19.99
CA ARG A 220 9.65 1.89 21.28
C ARG A 220 11.16 1.63 21.33
N SER A 221 11.94 2.67 21.63
CA SER A 221 13.31 2.47 22.12
C SER A 221 13.23 1.68 23.42
N ALA A 222 13.76 0.45 23.44
CA ALA A 222 13.90 -0.32 24.66
C ALA A 222 14.79 0.47 25.65
N PRO A 223 14.46 0.56 26.94
CA PRO A 223 15.41 1.08 27.92
C PRO A 223 16.64 0.16 27.93
N SER A 224 17.80 0.72 27.59
CA SER A 224 19.08 0.05 27.70
C SER A 224 19.34 -0.28 29.17
N SER A 225 18.93 -1.47 29.59
CA SER A 225 19.40 -2.07 30.84
C SER A 225 20.76 -2.70 30.56
N THR A 226 21.81 -1.92 30.75
CA THR A 226 23.16 -2.46 30.93
C THR A 226 23.23 -2.99 32.37
N PRO A 227 23.40 -4.31 32.61
CA PRO A 227 23.76 -4.77 33.94
C PRO A 227 25.24 -4.40 34.17
N ALA A 228 25.49 -3.53 35.14
CA ALA A 228 26.81 -3.42 35.72
C ALA A 228 27.10 -4.74 36.46
N ILE A 229 28.10 -5.49 35.99
CA ILE A 229 28.64 -6.65 36.69
C ILE A 229 29.69 -6.14 37.69
N PRO A 230 29.71 -6.65 38.94
CA PRO A 230 30.64 -6.22 40.00
C PRO A 230 32.10 -6.60 39.74
#